data_AF-A0A8T6R9P5-F1
#
_entry.id   AF-A0A8T6R9P5-F1
#
_cell.length_a   1.000
_cell.length_b   1.000
_cell.length_c   1.000
_cell.angle_alpha   90.00
_cell.angle_beta   90.00
_cell.angle_gamma   90.00
#
_symmetry.space_group_name_H-M   'P 1'
#
loop_
_entity.id
_entity.type
_entity.pdbx_description
1 polymer ?
#
loop_
_entity_poly.entity_id
_entity_poly.type
_entity_poly.pdbx_seq_one_letter_code
_entity_poly.pdbx_strand_id
1 'polypeptide(L)'
;MPVVEIVAKKALAMNPELDLEVVDLIVLLWLYSNPYESKRRQLSSMRNVLRMCEAFQTPGKGIEFSEEELTQVVLGSLQRLKSKGLVYVTSAGVHYIKGTLTEKGQQLVDRSISTSNLKRVTEEFGNNP
;
A
#
# COMPACT_ATOMS: atom_id res chain seq x y z
N MET A 1 11.52 -3.37 -10.65
CA MET A 1 10.41 -2.65 -9.98
C MET A 1 9.07 -3.35 -10.17
N PRO A 2 8.35 -3.69 -9.08
CA PRO A 2 6.98 -4.18 -9.12
C PRO A 2 6.02 -3.11 -9.68
N VAL A 3 4.91 -3.53 -10.31
CA VAL A 3 3.98 -2.61 -10.99
C VAL A 3 3.36 -1.63 -9.98
N VAL A 4 3.08 -2.09 -8.77
CA VAL A 4 2.53 -1.23 -7.71
C VAL A 4 3.46 -0.08 -7.33
N GLU A 5 4.77 -0.30 -7.30
CA GLU A 5 5.72 0.76 -6.96
C GLU A 5 5.79 1.81 -8.07
N ILE A 6 5.74 1.39 -9.34
CA ILE A 6 5.69 2.31 -10.49
C ILE A 6 4.41 3.17 -10.42
N VAL A 7 3.27 2.53 -10.18
CA VAL A 7 1.97 3.21 -10.08
C VAL A 7 1.95 4.17 -8.89
N ALA A 8 2.49 3.76 -7.73
CA ALA A 8 2.58 4.58 -6.53
C ALA A 8 3.48 5.81 -6.75
N LYS A 9 4.65 5.65 -7.37
CA LYS A 9 5.55 6.77 -7.74
C LYS A 9 4.86 7.76 -8.67
N LYS A 10 4.13 7.26 -9.68
CA LYS A 10 3.37 8.12 -10.60
C LYS A 10 2.25 8.88 -9.89
N ALA A 11 1.48 8.21 -9.04
CA ALA A 11 0.42 8.84 -8.25
C ALA A 11 0.99 9.91 -7.31
N LEU A 12 2.13 9.64 -6.66
CA LEU A 12 2.80 10.62 -5.80
C LEU A 12 3.26 11.86 -6.58
N ALA A 13 3.86 11.67 -7.76
CA ALA A 13 4.29 12.78 -8.62
C ALA A 13 3.12 13.66 -9.09
N MET A 14 1.90 13.11 -9.17
CA MET A 14 0.69 13.85 -9.51
C MET A 14 0.05 14.59 -8.33
N ASN A 15 0.43 14.27 -7.09
CA ASN A 15 -0.14 14.85 -5.88
C ASN A 15 0.97 15.24 -4.86
N PRO A 16 1.93 16.09 -5.26
CA PRO A 16 3.09 16.43 -4.43
C PRO A 16 2.73 17.14 -3.12
N GLU A 17 1.57 17.80 -3.05
CA GLU A 17 1.07 18.53 -1.90
C GLU A 17 0.62 17.65 -0.74
N LEU A 18 0.43 16.35 -0.98
CA LEU A 18 -0.07 15.44 0.05
C LEU A 18 0.99 15.06 1.08
N ASP A 19 2.28 15.33 0.83
CA ASP A 19 3.38 15.00 1.75
C ASP A 19 3.29 13.52 2.18
N LEU A 20 3.22 12.65 1.18
CA LEU A 20 3.14 11.20 1.31
C LEU A 20 4.42 10.57 0.79
N GLU A 21 4.76 9.41 1.33
CA GLU A 21 5.83 8.58 0.78
C GLU A 21 5.28 7.58 -0.23
N VAL A 22 6.15 7.02 -1.09
CA VAL A 22 5.75 5.98 -2.05
C VAL A 22 5.08 4.79 -1.33
N VAL A 23 5.59 4.44 -0.15
CA VAL A 23 5.02 3.40 0.72
C VAL A 23 3.58 3.70 1.11
N ASP A 24 3.25 4.97 1.37
CA ASP A 24 1.90 5.36 1.74
C ASP A 24 0.92 5.14 0.58
N LEU A 25 1.34 5.42 -0.65
CA LEU A 25 0.54 5.14 -1.82
C LEU A 25 0.40 3.63 -2.06
N ILE A 26 1.45 2.84 -1.83
CA ILE A 26 1.38 1.38 -1.91
C ILE A 26 0.38 0.83 -0.88
N VAL A 27 0.42 1.30 0.37
CA VAL A 27 -0.54 0.93 1.44
C VAL A 27 -1.96 1.35 1.10
N LEU A 28 -2.15 2.55 0.54
CA LEU A 28 -3.46 3.01 0.09
C LEU A 28 -4.02 2.11 -1.02
N LEU A 29 -3.20 1.75 -2.01
CA LEU A 29 -3.57 0.86 -3.11
C LEU A 29 -3.87 -0.56 -2.65
N TRP A 30 -3.13 -1.04 -1.65
CA TRP A 30 -3.41 -2.31 -1.01
C TRP A 30 -4.73 -2.28 -0.26
N LEU A 31 -5.11 -1.20 0.43
CA LEU A 31 -6.45 -1.15 1.00
C LEU A 31 -7.55 -1.03 -0.08
N TYR A 32 -7.26 -0.32 -1.17
CA TYR A 32 -8.21 -0.08 -2.25
C TYR A 32 -8.55 -1.37 -3.01
N SER A 33 -7.54 -2.17 -3.35
CA SER A 33 -7.71 -3.39 -4.13
C SER A 33 -8.36 -4.55 -3.35
N ASN A 34 -8.99 -4.28 -2.19
CA ASN A 34 -9.44 -5.31 -1.26
C ASN A 34 -10.66 -6.04 -1.83
N PRO A 35 -10.54 -7.32 -2.22
CA PRO A 35 -11.66 -8.05 -2.80
C PRO A 35 -12.68 -8.48 -1.73
N TYR A 36 -12.36 -8.34 -0.44
CA TYR A 36 -13.15 -8.89 0.65
C TYR A 36 -14.08 -7.85 1.29
N GLU A 37 -15.38 -8.17 1.35
CA GLU A 37 -16.40 -7.38 2.05
C GLU A 37 -16.10 -7.19 3.55
N SER A 38 -15.35 -8.13 4.14
CA SER A 38 -14.94 -8.08 5.56
C SER A 38 -14.02 -6.90 5.89
N LYS A 39 -13.48 -6.22 4.87
CA LYS A 39 -12.49 -5.13 4.98
C LYS A 39 -11.21 -5.57 5.70
N ARG A 40 -10.99 -6.88 5.83
CA ARG A 40 -9.80 -7.50 6.44
C ARG A 40 -8.78 -7.80 5.35
N ARG A 41 -7.52 -7.45 5.61
CA ARG A 41 -6.38 -7.64 4.72
C ARG A 41 -5.25 -8.34 5.48
N GLN A 42 -4.62 -9.34 4.86
CA GLN A 42 -3.49 -10.07 5.45
C GLN A 42 -2.18 -9.33 5.20
N LEU A 43 -1.42 -9.04 6.26
CA LEU A 43 -0.15 -8.33 6.14
C LEU A 43 0.90 -9.09 5.32
N SER A 44 0.81 -10.42 5.23
CA SER A 44 1.67 -11.25 4.39
C SER A 44 1.71 -10.76 2.93
N SER A 45 0.56 -10.48 2.32
CA SER A 45 0.52 -10.04 0.91
C SER A 45 1.20 -8.68 0.72
N MET A 46 1.04 -7.78 1.69
CA MET A 46 1.73 -6.49 1.66
C MET A 46 3.24 -6.66 1.84
N ARG A 47 3.68 -7.47 2.82
CA ARG A 47 5.11 -7.70 3.08
C ARG A 47 5.81 -8.28 1.87
N ASN A 48 5.18 -9.21 1.15
CA ASN A 48 5.71 -9.76 -0.09
C ASN A 48 5.92 -8.69 -1.16
N VAL A 49 4.94 -7.79 -1.34
CA VAL A 49 5.07 -6.66 -2.26
C VAL A 49 6.19 -5.70 -1.83
N LEU A 50 6.27 -5.33 -0.55
CA LEU A 50 7.32 -4.41 -0.08
C LEU A 50 8.72 -5.00 -0.27
N ARG A 51 8.90 -6.31 -0.07
CA ARG A 51 10.16 -7.02 -0.35
C ARG A 51 10.60 -6.91 -1.83
N MET A 52 9.66 -6.81 -2.75
CA MET A 52 9.94 -6.66 -4.18
C MET A 52 10.23 -5.20 -4.57
N CYS A 53 9.85 -4.23 -3.72
CA CYS A 53 10.04 -2.82 -4.00
C CYS A 53 11.51 -2.42 -3.83
N GLU A 54 12.01 -1.59 -4.75
CA GLU A 54 13.41 -1.16 -4.76
C GLU A 54 13.75 -0.33 -3.52
N ALA A 55 12.80 0.42 -2.98
CA ALA A 55 12.96 1.19 -1.74
C ALA A 55 13.33 0.35 -0.50
N PHE A 56 13.11 -0.98 -0.54
CA PHE A 56 13.44 -1.90 0.56
C PHE A 56 14.53 -2.91 0.19
N GLN A 57 15.19 -2.71 -0.96
CA GLN A 57 16.29 -3.55 -1.41
C GLN A 57 17.60 -2.78 -1.25
N THR A 58 18.54 -3.36 -0.50
CA THR A 58 19.88 -2.81 -0.39
C THR A 58 20.70 -3.25 -1.61
N PRO A 59 21.31 -2.33 -2.39
CA PRO A 59 22.10 -2.68 -3.55
C PRO A 59 23.19 -3.71 -3.22
N GLY A 60 23.19 -4.84 -3.93
CA GLY A 60 24.16 -5.92 -3.75
C GLY A 60 23.95 -6.84 -2.54
N LYS A 61 23.03 -6.51 -1.62
CA LYS A 61 22.71 -7.33 -0.44
C LYS A 61 21.31 -7.93 -0.43
N GLY A 62 20.40 -7.44 -1.26
CA GLY A 62 19.02 -7.92 -1.32
C GLY A 62 18.15 -7.35 -0.20
N ILE A 63 17.18 -8.14 0.27
CA ILE A 63 16.21 -7.73 1.30
C ILE A 63 16.86 -7.85 2.69
N GLU A 64 17.02 -6.74 3.40
CA GLU A 64 17.56 -6.73 4.77
C GLU A 64 16.46 -6.59 5.85
N PHE A 65 15.22 -6.31 5.46
CA PHE A 65 14.13 -6.09 6.42
C PHE A 65 13.48 -7.40 6.91
N SER A 66 13.39 -7.52 8.23
CA SER A 66 12.61 -8.56 8.91
C SER A 66 11.11 -8.38 8.70
N GLU A 67 10.35 -9.43 8.99
CA GLU A 67 8.88 -9.38 8.93
C GLU A 67 8.26 -8.35 9.86
N GLU A 68 8.88 -8.16 11.02
CA GLU A 68 8.44 -7.21 12.04
C GLU A 68 8.70 -5.78 11.59
N GLU A 69 9.87 -5.49 11.02
CA GLU A 69 10.19 -4.17 10.46
C GLU A 69 9.26 -3.80 9.31
N LEU A 70 9.01 -4.72 8.37
CA LEU A 70 8.05 -4.49 7.28
C LEU A 70 6.63 -4.26 7.82
N THR A 71 6.27 -4.92 8.92
CA THR A 71 4.99 -4.69 9.59
C THR A 71 4.92 -3.29 10.18
N GLN A 72 5.97 -2.85 10.88
CA GLN A 72 6.03 -1.49 11.44
C GLN A 72 5.97 -0.41 10.36
N VAL A 73 6.61 -0.63 9.21
CA VAL A 73 6.51 0.25 8.04
C VAL A 73 5.06 0.40 7.59
N VAL A 74 4.33 -0.69 7.43
CA VAL A 74 2.90 -0.65 7.04
C VAL A 74 2.05 0.04 8.10
N LEU A 75 2.29 -0.24 9.39
CA LEU A 75 1.54 0.38 10.48
C LEU A 75 1.79 1.89 10.59
N GLY A 76 3.05 2.33 10.47
CA GLY A 76 3.42 3.74 10.45
C GLY A 76 2.79 4.48 9.27
N SER A 77 2.81 3.86 8.09
CA SER A 77 2.15 4.37 6.90
C SER A 77 0.63 4.54 7.09
N LEU A 78 -0.04 3.54 7.67
CA LEU A 78 -1.47 3.64 7.98
C LEU A 78 -1.81 4.75 8.96
N GLN A 79 -0.93 5.03 9.93
CA GLN A 79 -1.11 6.16 10.83
C GLN A 79 -1.03 7.50 10.09
N ARG A 80 -0.08 7.66 9.16
CA ARG A 80 0.03 8.86 8.30
C ARG A 80 -1.16 9.02 7.36
N LEU A 81 -1.59 7.94 6.71
CA LEU A 81 -2.78 7.97 5.85
C LEU A 81 -4.04 8.33 6.64
N LYS A 82 -4.16 7.81 7.88
CA LYS A 82 -5.26 8.15 8.79
C LYS A 82 -5.22 9.62 9.20
N SER A 83 -4.06 10.16 9.56
CA SER A 83 -3.94 11.57 9.95
C SER A 83 -4.26 12.54 8.80
N LYS A 84 -4.02 12.12 7.55
CA LYS A 84 -4.41 12.88 6.34
C LYS A 84 -5.86 12.64 5.89
N GLY A 85 -6.61 11.82 6.63
CA GLY A 85 -8.02 11.53 6.39
C GLY A 85 -8.29 10.67 5.15
N LEU A 86 -7.32 9.87 4.72
CA LEU A 86 -7.42 9.03 3.51
C LEU A 86 -7.96 7.62 3.81
N VAL A 87 -7.82 7.16 5.05
CA VAL A 87 -8.29 5.83 5.47
C VAL A 87 -8.98 5.85 6.83
N TYR A 88 -9.95 4.94 7.00
CA TYR A 88 -10.48 4.51 8.28
C TYR A 88 -9.83 3.18 8.68
N VAL A 89 -9.17 3.15 9.83
CA VAL A 89 -8.58 1.92 10.40
C VAL A 89 -9.39 1.54 11.64
N THR A 90 -10.07 0.38 11.58
CA THR A 90 -10.87 -0.15 12.69
C THR A 90 -10.02 -0.98 13.64
N SER A 91 -9.10 -1.79 13.11
CA SER A 91 -8.18 -2.59 13.92
C SER A 91 -6.90 -2.86 13.14
N ALA A 92 -5.74 -2.83 13.81
CA ALA A 92 -4.47 -3.21 13.24
C ALA A 92 -3.77 -4.19 14.19
N GLY A 93 -3.49 -5.39 13.69
CA GLY A 93 -2.74 -6.42 14.40
C GLY A 93 -1.53 -6.88 13.59
N VAL A 94 -0.77 -7.84 14.13
CA VAL A 94 0.48 -8.34 13.52
C VAL A 94 0.26 -9.20 12.27
N HIS A 95 -0.93 -9.77 12.10
CA HIS A 95 -1.24 -10.63 10.94
C HIS A 95 -2.24 -10.00 9.97
N TYR A 96 -3.13 -9.16 10.47
CA TYR A 96 -4.21 -8.59 9.68
C TYR A 96 -4.55 -7.17 10.09
N ILE A 97 -5.05 -6.44 9.11
CA ILE A 97 -5.53 -5.08 9.26
C ILE A 97 -6.97 -5.03 8.79
N LYS A 98 -7.82 -4.34 9.54
CA LYS A 98 -9.20 -4.03 9.15
C LYS A 98 -9.31 -2.53 8.94
N GLY A 99 -9.50 -2.14 7.69
CA GLY A 99 -9.59 -0.74 7.32
C GLY A 99 -10.11 -0.55 5.91
N THR A 100 -10.55 0.67 5.61
CA THR A 100 -11.06 1.08 4.30
C THR A 100 -10.61 2.48 3.97
N LEU A 101 -10.67 2.84 2.69
CA LEU A 101 -10.48 4.22 2.29
C LEU A 101 -11.68 5.07 2.73
N THR A 102 -11.40 6.32 3.06
CA THR A 102 -12.42 7.36 3.11
C THR A 102 -12.85 7.73 1.68
N GLU A 103 -13.90 8.54 1.54
CA GLU A 103 -14.27 9.10 0.23
C GLU A 103 -13.09 9.87 -0.40
N LYS A 104 -12.40 10.69 0.40
CA LYS A 104 -11.19 11.41 -0.03
C LYS A 104 -10.10 10.45 -0.53
N GLY A 105 -9.87 9.34 0.18
CA GLY A 105 -8.92 8.31 -0.23
C GLY A 105 -9.30 7.66 -1.56
N GLN A 106 -10.58 7.31 -1.74
CA GLN A 106 -11.06 6.72 -3.00
C GLN A 106 -10.89 7.69 -4.16
N GLN A 107 -11.33 8.94 -4.01
CA GLN A 107 -11.17 9.97 -5.04
C GLN A 107 -9.70 10.21 -5.41
N LEU A 108 -8.79 10.17 -4.44
CA LEU A 108 -7.36 10.27 -4.71
C LEU A 108 -6.88 9.14 -5.63
N VAL A 109 -7.24 7.90 -5.32
CA VAL A 109 -6.85 6.73 -6.14
C VAL A 109 -7.45 6.84 -7.54
N ASP A 110 -8.76 7.11 -7.64
CA ASP A 110 -9.49 7.14 -8.91
C ASP A 110 -9.00 8.26 -9.84
N ARG A 111 -8.58 9.41 -9.30
CA ARG A 111 -8.02 10.52 -10.09
C ARG A 111 -6.57 10.30 -10.49
N SER A 112 -5.83 9.52 -9.71
CA SER A 112 -4.39 9.35 -9.91
C SER A 112 -4.04 8.16 -10.79
N ILE A 113 -4.92 7.16 -10.91
CA ILE A 113 -4.59 5.86 -11.49
C ILE A 113 -5.71 5.39 -12.43
N SER A 114 -5.34 5.03 -13.65
CA SER A 114 -6.27 4.46 -14.61
C SER A 114 -6.77 3.07 -14.20
N THR A 115 -7.98 2.72 -14.61
CA THR A 115 -8.61 1.41 -14.34
C THR A 115 -7.74 0.23 -14.79
N SER A 116 -7.03 0.36 -15.92
CA SER A 116 -6.10 -0.66 -16.42
C SER A 116 -4.91 -0.92 -15.48
N ASN A 117 -4.39 0.14 -14.85
CA ASN A 117 -3.29 0.02 -13.89
C ASN A 117 -3.78 -0.53 -12.56
N LEU A 118 -4.99 -0.13 -12.11
CA LEU A 118 -5.61 -0.67 -10.89
C LEU A 118 -5.83 -2.20 -10.97
N LYS A 119 -6.20 -2.72 -12.15
CA LYS A 119 -6.33 -4.16 -12.35
C LYS A 119 -5.00 -4.90 -12.13
N ARG A 120 -3.92 -4.40 -12.73
CA ARG A 120 -2.57 -4.99 -12.57
C ARG A 120 -2.08 -4.93 -11.12
N VAL A 121 -2.33 -3.81 -10.44
CA VAL A 121 -2.01 -3.65 -9.01
C VAL A 121 -2.77 -4.67 -8.16
N THR A 122 -4.05 -4.88 -8.45
CA THR A 122 -4.89 -5.85 -7.74
C THR A 122 -4.39 -7.28 -7.94
N GLU A 123 -3.99 -7.64 -9.16
CA GLU A 123 -3.39 -8.94 -9.47
C GLU A 123 -2.07 -9.15 -8.70
N GLU A 124 -1.22 -8.13 -8.57
CA GLU A 124 0.06 -8.22 -7.84
C GLU A 124 -0.14 -8.41 -6.32
N PHE A 125 -1.20 -7.83 -5.74
CA PHE A 125 -1.56 -8.07 -4.34
C PHE A 125 -2.28 -9.41 -4.09
N GLY A 126 -2.91 -9.99 -5.12
CA GLY A 126 -3.70 -11.22 -5.05
C GLY A 126 -2.94 -12.49 -5.42
N ASN A 127 -2.00 -12.41 -6.37
CA ASN A 127 -1.14 -13.50 -6.79
C ASN A 127 0.17 -13.49 -6.01
N ASN A 128 0.14 -14.04 -4.80
CA ASN A 128 1.36 -14.52 -4.16
C ASN A 128 1.03 -15.84 -3.43
N PRO A 129 1.36 -17.00 -4.04
CA PRO A 129 1.16 -18.31 -3.41
C PRO A 129 1.96 -18.45 -2.11
#